data_AF-M1EGY9-F1
#
_entry.id   AF-M1EGY9-F1
#
_cell.length_a   1.000
_cell.length_b   1.000
_cell.length_c   1.000
_cell.angle_alpha   90.00
_cell.angle_beta   90.00
_cell.angle_gamma   90.00
#
_symmetry.space_group_name_H-M   'P 1'
#
loop_
_entity.id
_entity.type
_entity.pdbx_description
1 polymer ?
#
loop_
_entity_poly.entity_id
_entity_poly.type
_entity_poly.pdbx_seq_one_letter_code
_entity_poly.pdbx_strand_id
1 'polypeptide(L)'
;WELEVAGLGSDPRISLEGFNKGGVQLRCSSSGWYPKPQAQWKDHKGQCLSPETETIVQDAQGLFNLEISVLVQGDVHSNVSCSIQNSLLLQKKEFTIQIA
;
A
#
# COMPACT_ATOMS: atom_id res chain seq x y z
N TRP A 1 -3.59 15.26 30.85
CA TRP A 1 -2.72 14.31 30.14
C TRP A 1 -3.50 13.78 28.96
N GLU A 2 -2.91 13.76 27.78
CA GLU A 2 -3.48 13.17 26.58
C GLU A 2 -2.59 11.98 26.20
N LEU A 3 -3.22 10.83 25.93
CA LEU A 3 -2.53 9.59 25.58
C LEU A 3 -2.73 9.33 24.09
N GLU A 4 -1.64 9.30 23.34
CA GLU A 4 -1.65 8.92 21.93
C GLU A 4 -1.35 7.42 21.80
N VAL A 5 -2.23 6.71 21.09
CA VAL A 5 -2.09 5.27 20.84
C VAL A 5 -1.74 5.06 19.37
N ALA A 6 -0.76 4.20 19.11
CA ALA A 6 -0.38 3.82 17.75
C ALA A 6 0.00 2.34 17.66
N GLY A 7 -0.26 1.75 16.50
CA GLY A 7 0.07 0.38 16.15
C GLY A 7 0.52 0.28 14.70
N LEU A 8 1.54 -0.55 14.47
CA LEU A 8 1.92 -0.96 13.12
C LEU A 8 1.07 -2.15 12.70
N GLY A 9 0.54 -2.10 11.48
CA GLY A 9 -0.17 -3.23 10.91
C GLY A 9 0.75 -4.35 10.42
N SER A 10 0.14 -5.32 9.75
CA SER A 10 0.81 -6.44 9.08
C SER A 10 1.71 -5.95 7.93
N ASP A 11 2.64 -6.80 7.50
CA ASP A 11 3.48 -6.47 6.35
C ASP A 11 2.62 -6.36 5.07
N PRO A 12 2.91 -5.40 4.17
CA PRO A 12 2.16 -5.24 2.95
C PRO A 12 2.24 -6.50 2.09
N ARG A 13 1.10 -6.96 1.58
CA ARG A 13 1.03 -8.06 0.63
C ARG A 13 0.62 -7.53 -0.74
N ILE A 14 1.39 -7.85 -1.77
CA ILE A 14 1.03 -7.53 -3.15
C ILE A 14 0.43 -8.76 -3.85
N SER A 15 -0.68 -8.58 -4.55
CA SER A 15 -1.31 -9.56 -5.44
C SER A 15 -1.44 -9.02 -6.86
N LEU A 16 -1.30 -9.92 -7.84
CA LEU A 16 -1.63 -9.67 -9.24
C LEU A 16 -3.16 -9.82 -9.43
N GLU A 17 -3.81 -8.76 -9.90
CA GLU A 17 -5.25 -8.77 -10.19
C GLU A 17 -5.53 -9.15 -11.64
N GLY A 18 -4.58 -8.87 -12.54
CA GLY A 18 -4.66 -9.26 -13.94
C GLY A 18 -3.99 -8.27 -14.87
N PHE A 19 -4.34 -8.35 -16.15
CA PHE A 19 -3.86 -7.47 -17.21
C PHE A 19 -5.00 -6.57 -17.66
N ASN A 20 -4.78 -5.26 -17.68
CA ASN A 20 -5.80 -4.27 -17.99
C ASN A 20 -5.20 -3.11 -18.80
N LYS A 21 -5.92 -2.59 -19.81
CA LYS A 21 -5.47 -1.45 -20.66
C LYS A 21 -4.00 -1.55 -21.11
N GLY A 22 -3.50 -2.74 -21.42
CA GLY A 22 -2.12 -2.96 -21.87
C GLY A 22 -1.05 -2.93 -20.76
N GLY A 23 -1.44 -2.90 -19.49
CA GLY A 23 -0.55 -2.94 -18.32
C GLY A 23 -0.90 -4.05 -17.34
N VAL A 24 -0.19 -4.07 -16.22
CA VAL A 24 -0.36 -5.03 -15.11
C VAL A 24 -1.08 -4.33 -13.95
N GLN A 25 -2.18 -4.92 -13.50
CA GLN A 25 -2.93 -4.40 -12.35
C GLN A 25 -2.51 -5.14 -11.09
N LEU A 26 -2.04 -4.38 -10.09
CA LEU A 26 -1.59 -4.90 -8.81
C LEU A 26 -2.47 -4.35 -7.69
N ARG A 27 -2.66 -5.15 -6.63
CA ARG A 27 -3.29 -4.74 -5.37
C ARG A 27 -2.33 -4.95 -4.23
N CYS A 28 -2.28 -4.00 -3.32
CA CYS A 28 -1.55 -4.07 -2.07
C CYS A 28 -2.55 -4.07 -0.92
N SER A 29 -2.41 -4.99 0.02
CA SER A 29 -3.25 -5.07 1.21
C SER A 29 -2.44 -5.14 2.50
N SER A 30 -2.99 -4.58 3.57
CA SER A 30 -2.43 -4.67 4.93
C SER A 30 -3.51 -4.38 5.97
N SER A 31 -3.31 -4.86 7.19
CA SER A 31 -4.33 -4.89 8.25
C SER A 31 -3.76 -4.50 9.62
N GLY A 32 -4.62 -4.02 10.51
CA GLY A 32 -4.26 -3.78 11.91
C GLY A 32 -3.51 -2.48 12.21
N TRP A 33 -3.68 -1.43 11.41
CA TRP A 33 -3.02 -0.14 11.63
C TRP A 33 -3.80 0.74 12.61
N TYR A 34 -3.09 1.52 13.42
CA TYR A 34 -3.72 2.61 14.18
C TYR A 34 -2.73 3.76 14.41
N PRO A 35 -3.13 5.03 14.23
CA PRO A 35 -4.38 5.51 13.63
C PRO A 35 -4.43 5.20 12.11
N LYS A 36 -5.33 5.86 11.37
CA LYS A 36 -5.48 5.67 9.92
C LYS A 36 -4.12 5.84 9.21
N PRO A 37 -3.62 4.82 8.48
CA PRO A 37 -2.33 4.90 7.81
C PRO A 37 -2.42 5.67 6.49
N GLN A 38 -1.26 5.99 5.92
CA GLN A 38 -1.10 6.50 4.55
C GLN A 38 -0.48 5.41 3.68
N ALA A 39 -1.07 5.14 2.51
CA ALA A 39 -0.56 4.14 1.57
C ALA A 39 -0.15 4.79 0.24
N GLN A 40 0.94 4.33 -0.35
CA GLN A 40 1.46 4.89 -1.59
C GLN A 40 2.16 3.82 -2.43
N TRP A 41 1.83 3.78 -3.72
CA TRP A 41 2.59 3.03 -4.71
C TRP A 41 3.77 3.85 -5.23
N LYS A 42 4.91 3.22 -5.46
CA LYS A 42 6.09 3.85 -6.06
C LYS A 42 6.66 3.03 -7.20
N ASP A 43 7.16 3.71 -8.21
CA ASP A 43 7.92 3.09 -9.29
C ASP A 43 9.37 2.78 -8.87
N HIS A 44 10.13 2.17 -9.78
CA HIS A 44 11.54 1.83 -9.59
C HIS A 44 12.46 3.04 -9.33
N LYS A 45 12.02 4.27 -9.65
CA LYS A 45 12.73 5.53 -9.36
C LYS A 45 12.29 6.15 -8.03
N GLY A 46 11.35 5.52 -7.33
CA GLY A 46 10.75 6.02 -6.11
C GLY A 46 9.69 7.10 -6.33
N GLN A 47 9.24 7.34 -7.56
CA GLN A 47 8.19 8.29 -7.88
C GLN A 47 6.82 7.74 -7.49
N CYS A 48 5.97 8.59 -6.92
CA CYS A 48 4.62 8.20 -6.53
C CYS A 48 3.77 7.88 -7.76
N LEU A 49 3.17 6.70 -7.78
CA LEU A 49 2.19 6.28 -8.77
C LEU A 49 0.78 6.64 -8.28
N SER A 50 -0.07 7.08 -9.20
CA SER A 50 -1.49 7.30 -8.89
C SER A 50 -2.21 5.96 -8.73
N PRO A 51 -2.90 5.73 -7.60
CA PRO A 51 -3.69 4.52 -7.42
C PRO A 51 -4.91 4.51 -8.33
N GLU A 52 -5.32 3.33 -8.80
CA GLU A 52 -6.61 3.15 -9.46
C GLU A 52 -7.75 3.14 -8.45
N THR A 53 -7.54 2.47 -7.32
CA THR A 53 -8.47 2.43 -6.20
C THR A 53 -7.72 2.50 -4.88
N GLU A 54 -8.34 3.10 -3.88
CA GLU A 54 -7.87 3.10 -2.51
C GLU A 54 -9.07 2.91 -1.58
N THR A 55 -8.96 1.96 -0.66
CA THR A 55 -9.98 1.64 0.33
C THR A 55 -9.31 1.47 1.68
N ILE A 56 -9.71 2.26 2.66
CA ILE A 56 -9.23 2.17 4.04
C ILE A 56 -10.45 2.12 4.94
N VAL A 57 -10.63 1.00 5.64
CA VAL A 57 -11.80 0.71 6.46
C VAL A 57 -11.37 0.43 7.88
N GLN A 58 -12.10 0.97 8.84
CA GLN A 58 -11.92 0.68 10.26
C GLN A 58 -12.77 -0.53 10.64
N ASP A 59 -12.17 -1.52 11.31
CA ASP A 59 -12.89 -2.70 11.81
C ASP A 59 -13.53 -2.45 13.19
N ALA A 60 -14.24 -3.47 13.68
CA ALA A 60 -14.93 -3.41 14.98
C ALA A 60 -13.97 -3.31 16.18
N GLN A 61 -12.66 -3.56 16.00
CA GLN A 61 -11.63 -3.36 17.01
C GLN A 61 -11.04 -1.94 16.95
N GLY A 62 -11.51 -1.12 16.01
CA GLY A 62 -11.01 0.23 15.80
C GLY A 62 -9.72 0.30 14.99
N LEU A 63 -9.23 -0.82 14.46
CA LEU A 63 -8.01 -0.87 13.65
C LEU A 63 -8.33 -0.66 12.16
N PHE A 64 -7.37 -0.12 11.42
CA PHE A 64 -7.52 0.18 10.01
C PHE A 64 -6.93 -0.93 9.14
N ASN A 65 -7.73 -1.35 8.16
CA ASN A 65 -7.37 -2.28 7.11
C ASN A 65 -7.43 -1.53 5.79
N LEU A 66 -6.47 -1.78 4.91
CA LEU A 66 -6.37 -1.06 3.65
C LEU A 66 -6.12 -1.98 2.46
N GLU A 67 -6.66 -1.54 1.33
CA GLU A 67 -6.37 -2.06 0.00
C GLU A 67 -6.13 -0.87 -0.94
N ILE A 68 -5.05 -0.90 -1.70
CA ILE A 68 -4.72 0.11 -2.71
C ILE A 68 -4.27 -0.59 -3.98
N SER A 69 -4.82 -0.20 -5.13
CA SER A 69 -4.48 -0.80 -6.42
C SER A 69 -3.78 0.19 -7.34
N VAL A 70 -2.99 -0.31 -8.28
CA VAL A 70 -2.30 0.48 -9.29
C VAL A 70 -2.28 -0.27 -10.62
N LEU A 71 -2.39 0.49 -11.71
CA LEU A 71 -2.13 0.00 -13.05
C LEU A 71 -0.73 0.44 -13.49
N VAL A 72 0.14 -0.53 -13.67
CA VAL A 72 1.52 -0.30 -14.10
C VAL A 72 1.56 -0.41 -15.63
N GLN A 73 1.78 0.73 -16.27
CA GLN A 73 1.92 0.87 -17.72
C GLN A 73 3.42 0.82 -18.07
N GLY A 74 3.82 -0.08 -18.97
CA GLY A 74 5.18 -0.12 -19.50
C GLY A 74 6.17 -1.01 -18.73
N ASP A 75 7.18 -1.44 -19.49
CA ASP A 75 8.37 -2.25 -19.21
C ASP A 75 8.18 -3.45 -18.27
N VAL A 76 8.25 -4.63 -18.89
CA VAL A 76 8.21 -6.01 -18.35
C VAL A 76 9.32 -6.27 -17.29
N HIS A 77 10.09 -5.26 -16.89
CA HIS A 77 11.20 -5.35 -15.93
C HIS A 77 11.20 -4.21 -14.89
N SER A 78 10.03 -3.63 -14.60
CA SER A 78 9.92 -2.56 -13.61
C SER A 78 9.67 -3.10 -12.20
N ASN A 79 10.43 -2.57 -11.24
CA ASN A 79 10.15 -2.76 -9.82
C ASN A 79 9.05 -1.78 -9.40
N VAL A 80 8.12 -2.26 -8.58
CA VAL A 80 7.05 -1.45 -8.01
C VAL A 80 6.97 -1.75 -6.53
N SER A 81 6.88 -0.70 -5.70
CA SER A 81 6.76 -0.86 -4.25
C SER A 81 5.44 -0.30 -3.71
N CYS A 82 4.88 -0.98 -2.73
CA CYS A 82 3.78 -0.50 -1.91
C CYS A 82 4.34 -0.12 -0.54
N SER A 83 4.20 1.16 -0.16
CA SER A 83 4.65 1.70 1.11
C SER A 83 3.45 2.14 1.94
N ILE A 84 3.42 1.73 3.21
CA ILE A 84 2.36 2.05 4.16
C ILE A 84 3.00 2.70 5.39
N GLN A 85 2.57 3.90 5.75
CA GLN A 85 3.17 4.73 6.79
C GLN A 85 2.19 5.01 7.92
N ASN A 86 2.68 4.87 9.15
CA ASN A 86 2.06 5.40 10.35
C ASN A 86 2.67 6.77 10.65
N SER A 87 1.90 7.84 10.47
CA SER A 87 2.38 9.22 10.64
C SER A 87 2.67 9.60 12.09
N LEU A 88 2.05 8.92 13.06
CA LEU A 88 2.26 9.16 14.48
C LEU A 88 3.58 8.52 14.95
N LEU A 89 3.88 7.31 14.48
CA LEU A 89 5.15 6.61 14.77
C LEU A 89 6.30 7.03 13.86
N LEU A 90 6.02 7.74 12.75
CA LEU A 90 6.98 8.04 11.68
C LEU A 90 7.68 6.78 11.13
N GLN A 91 6.97 5.66 11.15
CA GLN A 91 7.44 4.36 10.69
C GLN A 91 6.63 3.90 9.49
N LYS A 92 7.29 3.19 8.56
CA LYS A 92 6.66 2.62 7.38
C LYS A 92 6.99 1.14 7.22
N LYS A 93 6.09 0.42 6.59
CA LYS A 93 6.32 -0.92 6.04
C LYS A 93 6.21 -0.86 4.53
N GLU A 94 7.12 -1.53 3.84
CA GLU A 94 7.22 -1.47 2.39
C GLU A 94 7.47 -2.87 1.83
N PHE A 95 6.78 -3.20 0.73
CA PHE A 95 7.02 -4.42 -0.02
C PHE A 95 7.24 -4.07 -1.48
N THR A 96 8.29 -4.63 -2.09
CA THR A 96 8.66 -4.40 -3.49
C THR A 96 8.48 -5.68 -4.27
N ILE A 97 7.82 -5.59 -5.42
CA ILE A 97 7.70 -6.67 -6.38
C ILE A 97 8.44 -6.31 -7.66
N GLN A 98 9.11 -7.30 -8.26
CA GLN A 98 9.64 -7.18 -9.61
C GLN A 98 8.64 -7.80 -10.57
N ILE A 99 8.22 -7.03 -11.57
CA ILE A 99 7.45 -7.55 -12.70
C ILE A 99 8.49 -8.07 -13.70
N ALA A 100 8.34 -9.32 -14.15
CA ALA A 100 9.28 -10.02 -15.03
C ALA A 100 8.59 -10.63 -16.25
#